data_AF-A0A4Z2GJB0-F1
#
_entry.id   AF-A0A4Z2GJB0-F1
#
_cell.length_a   1.000
_cell.length_b   1.000
_cell.length_c   1.000
_cell.angle_alpha   90.00
_cell.angle_beta   90.00
_cell.angle_gamma   90.00
#
_symmetry.space_group_name_H-M   'P 1'
#
loop_
_entity.id
_entity.type
_entity.pdbx_description
1 polymer ?
#
loop_
_entity_poly.entity_id
_entity_poly.type
_entity_poly.pdbx_seq_one_letter_code
_entity_poly.pdbx_strand_id
1 'polypeptide(L)'
;MQDILLMKGEGEVKLNMTVGKGEQVLKHNRLEGQEAICSQLQSLKDAWANMLMTSMSCHSRLEWTVAQWTSFQESRSQLQQWMESVEQEVGMTLPQQPGLKEKAALLERLRAIQADVDAHATALSRLSDKTLEMHEKTADQTFGPESRAELNVHFADISAVVKGKVQSMQSIVSEHEQYVDAVRDFNDWLISAKEELQRWSDLSGDSSSIKRKLCKVQVRTCKCVCGSSSQPASY
;
A
#
# COMPACT_ATOMS: atom_id res chain seq x y z
N MET A 1 26.82 -10.53 -25.56
CA MET A 1 26.40 -11.54 -26.57
C MET A 1 27.49 -11.81 -27.61
N GLN A 2 28.03 -10.78 -28.27
CA GLN A 2 29.01 -10.94 -29.35
C GLN A 2 30.31 -11.63 -28.92
N ASP A 3 30.82 -11.31 -27.72
CA ASP A 3 32.08 -11.88 -27.22
C ASP A 3 31.97 -13.35 -26.82
N ILE A 4 30.84 -13.78 -26.23
CA ILE A 4 30.60 -15.20 -25.86
C ILE A 4 30.47 -16.05 -27.13
N LEU A 5 29.79 -15.54 -28.16
CA LEU A 5 29.67 -16.23 -29.44
C LEU A 5 31.01 -16.33 -30.17
N LEU A 6 31.83 -15.28 -30.09
CA LEU A 6 33.17 -15.27 -30.65
C LEU A 6 34.09 -16.29 -29.94
N MET A 7 34.14 -16.24 -28.60
CA MET A 7 34.91 -17.19 -27.78
C MET A 7 34.45 -18.64 -27.98
N LYS A 8 33.13 -18.87 -28.12
CA LYS A 8 32.57 -20.18 -28.49
C LYS A 8 33.16 -20.66 -29.82
N GLY A 9 33.09 -19.83 -30.86
CA GLY A 9 33.58 -20.18 -32.19
C GLY A 9 35.08 -20.51 -32.20
N GLU A 10 35.90 -19.70 -31.53
CA GLU A 10 37.34 -19.97 -31.41
C GLU A 10 37.64 -21.27 -30.66
N GLY A 11 36.90 -21.56 -29.59
CA GLY A 11 37.10 -22.77 -28.82
C GLY A 11 36.62 -24.03 -29.54
N GLU A 12 35.53 -23.98 -30.30
CA GLU A 12 35.09 -25.08 -31.18
C GLU A 12 36.16 -25.42 -32.23
N VAL A 13 36.79 -24.40 -32.83
CA VAL A 13 37.89 -24.60 -33.79
C VAL A 13 39.07 -25.30 -33.12
N LYS A 14 39.50 -24.83 -31.94
CA LYS A 14 40.62 -25.44 -31.19
C LYS A 14 40.31 -26.88 -30.76
N LEU A 15 39.08 -27.16 -30.33
CA LEU A 15 38.62 -28.49 -29.97
C LEU A 15 38.69 -29.43 -31.17
N ASN A 16 38.11 -29.04 -32.30
CA ASN A 16 38.09 -29.84 -33.52
C ASN A 16 39.51 -30.12 -34.04
N MET A 17 40.40 -29.13 -33.98
CA MET A 17 41.82 -29.32 -34.32
C MET A 17 42.52 -30.34 -33.41
N THR A 18 42.23 -30.29 -32.10
CA THR A 18 42.84 -31.19 -31.10
C THR A 18 42.33 -32.62 -31.27
N VAL A 19 41.02 -32.78 -31.49
CA VAL A 19 40.39 -34.08 -31.79
C VAL A 19 40.96 -34.69 -33.06
N GLY A 20 41.04 -33.92 -34.15
CA GLY A 20 41.60 -34.39 -35.42
C GLY A 20 43.07 -34.80 -35.31
N LYS A 21 43.88 -34.07 -34.54
CA LYS A 21 45.27 -34.48 -34.26
C LYS A 21 45.34 -35.74 -33.40
N GLY A 22 44.49 -35.87 -32.38
CA GLY A 22 44.41 -37.06 -31.54
C GLY A 22 44.05 -38.31 -32.36
N GLU A 23 43.10 -38.20 -33.27
CA GLU A 23 42.70 -39.28 -34.19
C GLU A 23 43.85 -39.74 -35.11
N GLN A 24 44.75 -38.84 -35.52
CA GLN A 24 45.94 -39.21 -36.29
C GLN A 24 46.96 -40.00 -35.45
N VAL A 25 47.14 -39.62 -34.18
CA VAL A 25 48.06 -40.28 -33.25
C VAL A 25 47.56 -41.67 -32.85
N LEU A 26 46.23 -41.86 -32.76
CA LEU A 26 45.61 -43.16 -32.50
C LEU A 26 46.05 -44.22 -33.53
N LYS A 27 46.19 -43.85 -34.81
CA LYS A 27 46.56 -44.78 -35.91
C LYS A 27 47.93 -45.43 -35.75
N HIS A 28 48.81 -44.90 -34.90
CA HIS A 28 50.21 -45.32 -34.78
C HIS A 28 50.59 -45.81 -33.36
N ASN A 29 49.62 -45.93 -32.44
CA ASN A 29 49.87 -46.28 -31.04
C ASN A 29 49.43 -47.71 -30.67
N ARG A 30 50.01 -48.25 -29.58
CA ARG A 30 49.58 -49.52 -28.96
C ARG A 30 48.22 -49.35 -28.27
N LEU A 31 47.48 -50.44 -28.08
CA LEU A 31 46.10 -50.46 -27.54
C LEU A 31 45.93 -49.63 -26.25
N GLU A 32 46.80 -49.81 -25.26
CA GLU A 32 46.76 -49.07 -23.99
C GLU A 32 46.92 -47.55 -24.18
N GLY A 33 47.77 -47.13 -25.12
CA GLY A 33 47.94 -45.72 -25.48
C GLY A 33 46.74 -45.17 -26.27
N GLN A 34 46.07 -46.00 -27.06
CA GLN A 34 44.85 -45.62 -27.76
C GLN A 34 43.70 -45.36 -26.79
N GLU A 35 43.49 -46.24 -25.81
CA GLU A 35 42.44 -46.07 -24.79
C GLU A 35 42.65 -44.78 -23.98
N ALA A 36 43.90 -44.50 -23.55
CA ALA A 36 44.24 -43.29 -22.82
C ALA A 36 43.95 -42.01 -23.64
N ILE A 37 44.33 -41.99 -24.92
CA ILE A 37 44.07 -40.85 -25.81
C ILE A 37 42.57 -40.66 -26.06
N CYS A 38 41.82 -41.74 -26.32
CA CYS A 38 40.37 -41.68 -26.49
C CYS A 38 39.68 -41.11 -25.24
N SER A 39 40.08 -41.57 -24.05
CA SER A 39 39.55 -41.07 -22.77
C SER A 39 39.82 -39.58 -22.59
N GLN A 40 41.04 -39.11 -22.88
CA GLN A 40 41.39 -37.68 -22.79
C GLN A 40 40.62 -36.82 -23.78
N LEU A 41 40.45 -37.28 -25.03
CA LEU A 41 39.66 -36.58 -26.04
C LEU A 41 38.18 -36.49 -25.65
N GLN A 42 37.63 -37.56 -25.09
CA GLN A 42 36.26 -37.56 -24.61
C GLN A 42 36.09 -36.61 -23.42
N SER A 43 36.99 -36.66 -22.43
CA SER A 43 36.99 -35.74 -21.30
C SER A 43 37.08 -34.28 -21.75
N LEU A 44 37.88 -33.98 -22.78
CA LEU A 44 37.99 -32.63 -23.33
C LEU A 44 36.68 -32.18 -24.01
N LYS A 45 36.03 -33.05 -24.78
CA LYS A 45 34.73 -32.78 -25.39
C LYS A 45 33.66 -32.51 -24.33
N ASP A 46 33.62 -33.33 -23.28
CA ASP A 46 32.67 -33.19 -22.18
C ASP A 46 32.92 -31.89 -21.38
N ALA A 47 34.18 -31.59 -21.07
CA ALA A 47 34.56 -30.35 -20.40
C ALA A 47 34.16 -29.11 -21.22
N TRP A 48 34.38 -29.13 -22.54
CA TRP A 48 33.96 -28.07 -23.45
C TRP A 48 32.43 -27.91 -23.45
N ALA A 49 31.69 -29.01 -23.59
CA ALA A 49 30.22 -28.99 -23.57
C ALA A 49 29.67 -28.43 -22.26
N ASN A 50 30.24 -28.85 -21.12
CA ASN A 50 29.86 -28.36 -19.79
C ASN A 50 30.16 -26.87 -19.61
N MET A 51 31.33 -26.41 -20.07
CA MET A 51 31.70 -24.99 -20.02
C MET A 51 30.73 -24.16 -20.87
N LEU A 52 30.43 -24.60 -22.08
CA LEU A 52 29.51 -23.90 -22.98
C LEU A 52 28.11 -23.82 -22.38
N MET A 53 27.60 -24.93 -21.84
CA MET A 53 26.30 -24.98 -21.16
C MET A 53 26.25 -24.01 -19.98
N THR A 54 27.29 -24.01 -19.14
CA THR A 54 27.39 -23.12 -17.98
C THR A 54 27.45 -21.65 -18.40
N SER A 55 28.24 -21.33 -19.43
CA SER A 55 28.36 -19.97 -19.97
C SER A 55 27.03 -19.47 -20.53
N MET A 56 26.32 -20.30 -21.31
CA MET A 56 25.01 -19.96 -21.86
C MET A 56 23.98 -19.75 -20.75
N SER A 57 23.93 -20.65 -19.76
CA SER A 57 23.04 -20.53 -18.60
C SER A 57 23.31 -19.24 -17.80
N CYS A 58 24.59 -18.94 -17.54
CA CYS A 58 24.99 -17.71 -16.85
C CYS A 58 24.57 -16.47 -17.64
N HIS A 59 24.79 -16.47 -18.96
CA HIS A 59 24.40 -15.37 -19.83
C HIS A 59 22.89 -15.13 -19.81
N SER A 60 22.08 -16.16 -20.03
CA SER A 60 20.62 -16.05 -20.01
C SER A 60 20.11 -15.57 -18.66
N ARG A 61 20.72 -16.02 -17.55
CA ARG A 61 20.37 -15.54 -16.21
C ARG A 61 20.71 -14.07 -16.02
N LEU A 62 21.85 -13.59 -16.52
CA LEU A 62 22.21 -12.18 -16.46
C LEU A 62 21.25 -11.31 -17.28
N GLU A 63 20.91 -11.71 -18.51
CA GLU A 63 19.94 -10.98 -19.33
C GLU A 63 18.57 -10.89 -18.67
N TRP A 64 18.10 -12.02 -18.13
CA TRP A 64 16.85 -12.04 -17.35
C TRP A 64 16.93 -11.11 -16.13
N THR A 65 18.04 -11.16 -15.37
CA THR A 65 18.24 -10.33 -14.17
C THR A 65 18.22 -8.84 -14.51
N VAL A 66 18.91 -8.44 -15.59
CA VAL A 66 18.92 -7.04 -16.07
C VAL A 66 17.51 -6.60 -16.46
N ALA A 67 16.75 -7.42 -17.19
CA ALA A 67 15.39 -7.09 -17.56
C ALA A 67 14.47 -6.93 -16.33
N GLN A 68 14.58 -7.85 -15.35
CA GLN A 68 13.82 -7.76 -14.11
C GLN A 68 14.21 -6.52 -13.30
N TRP A 69 15.51 -6.24 -13.17
CA TRP A 69 16.03 -5.10 -12.43
C TRP A 69 15.52 -3.77 -13.00
N THR A 70 15.59 -3.61 -14.32
CA THR A 70 15.14 -2.38 -14.99
C THR A 70 13.66 -2.13 -14.72
N SER A 71 12.80 -3.14 -14.90
CA SER A 71 11.37 -2.98 -14.63
C SER A 71 11.06 -2.85 -13.12
N PHE A 72 11.88 -3.42 -12.24
CA PHE A 72 11.79 -3.21 -10.79
C PHE A 72 12.07 -1.75 -10.44
N GLN A 73 13.16 -1.18 -10.96
CA GLN A 73 13.54 0.22 -10.73
C GLN A 73 12.46 1.20 -11.21
N GLU A 74 11.89 0.96 -12.39
CA GLU A 74 10.80 1.77 -12.91
C GLU A 74 9.56 1.71 -12.00
N SER A 75 9.12 0.50 -11.62
CA SER A 75 7.96 0.32 -10.75
C SER A 75 8.19 0.90 -9.34
N ARG A 76 9.41 0.76 -8.79
CA ARG A 76 9.81 1.37 -7.52
C ARG A 76 9.75 2.89 -7.60
N SER A 77 10.30 3.48 -8.67
CA SER A 77 10.28 4.93 -8.86
C SER A 77 8.85 5.47 -8.99
N GLN A 78 7.97 4.77 -9.71
CA GLN A 78 6.56 5.16 -9.83
C GLN A 78 5.85 5.12 -8.48
N LEU A 79 6.06 4.05 -7.69
CA LEU A 79 5.47 3.94 -6.35
C LEU A 79 5.98 5.03 -5.43
N GLN A 80 7.29 5.33 -5.46
CA GLN A 80 7.89 6.35 -4.63
C GLN A 80 7.37 7.76 -4.96
N GLN A 81 7.25 8.11 -6.24
CA GLN A 81 6.67 9.39 -6.67
C GLN A 81 5.21 9.52 -6.24
N TRP A 82 4.43 8.44 -6.34
CA TRP A 82 3.06 8.42 -5.86
C TRP A 82 3.00 8.60 -4.33
N MET A 83 3.87 7.92 -3.57
CA MET A 83 3.97 8.06 -2.12
C MET A 83 4.28 9.50 -1.72
N GLU A 84 5.26 10.13 -2.36
CA GLU A 84 5.61 11.54 -2.13
C GLU A 84 4.41 12.48 -2.42
N SER A 85 3.62 12.20 -3.47
CA SER A 85 2.40 12.96 -3.76
C SER A 85 1.35 12.82 -2.65
N VAL A 86 1.13 11.60 -2.14
CA VAL A 86 0.18 11.36 -1.04
C VAL A 86 0.66 12.03 0.24
N GLU A 87 1.95 11.97 0.55
CA GLU A 87 2.54 12.65 1.70
C GLU A 87 2.36 14.16 1.64
N GLN A 88 2.56 14.76 0.47
CA GLN A 88 2.31 16.19 0.28
C GLN A 88 0.83 16.52 0.48
N GLU A 89 -0.07 15.71 -0.09
CA GLU A 89 -1.51 15.95 0.03
C GLU A 89 -2.02 15.84 1.47
N VAL A 90 -1.52 14.86 2.22
CA VAL A 90 -1.97 14.56 3.60
C VAL A 90 -1.19 15.34 4.65
N GLY A 91 0.04 15.76 4.33
CA GLY A 91 0.93 16.57 5.17
C GLY A 91 0.50 18.03 5.27
N MET A 92 -0.26 18.53 4.30
CA MET A 92 -0.87 19.86 4.40
C MET A 92 -1.83 19.91 5.60
N THR A 93 -1.60 20.86 6.49
CA THR A 93 -2.52 21.14 7.61
C THR A 93 -3.89 21.45 7.02
N LEU A 94 -4.87 20.58 7.28
CA LEU A 94 -6.19 20.77 6.71
C LEU A 94 -6.79 22.06 7.27
N PRO A 95 -7.14 23.05 6.42
CA PRO A 95 -7.73 24.28 6.89
C PRO A 95 -9.02 23.95 7.64
N GLN A 96 -9.28 24.66 8.74
CA GLN A 96 -10.56 24.53 9.44
C GLN A 96 -11.70 24.80 8.45
N GLN A 97 -12.51 23.77 8.20
CA GLN A 97 -13.67 23.88 7.34
C GLN A 97 -14.84 24.46 8.15
N PRO A 98 -15.42 25.61 7.75
CA PRO A 98 -16.46 26.28 8.54
C PRO A 98 -17.78 25.49 8.61
N GLY A 99 -18.14 24.70 7.61
CA GLY A 99 -19.42 23.97 7.53
C GLY A 99 -19.33 22.45 7.58
N LEU A 100 -20.43 21.79 7.98
CA LEU A 100 -20.56 20.32 7.96
C LEU A 100 -20.34 19.74 6.55
N LYS A 101 -20.92 20.38 5.53
CA LYS A 101 -20.79 19.94 4.13
C LYS A 101 -19.33 19.88 3.66
N GLU A 102 -18.54 20.88 4.03
CA GLU A 102 -17.13 20.97 3.65
C GLU A 102 -16.28 19.93 4.40
N LYS A 103 -16.55 19.72 5.69
CA LYS A 103 -15.94 18.64 6.48
C LYS A 103 -16.26 17.26 5.89
N ALA A 104 -17.49 17.03 5.47
CA ALA A 104 -17.91 15.78 4.82
C ALA A 104 -17.23 15.58 3.46
N ALA A 105 -17.15 16.62 2.63
CA ALA A 105 -16.44 16.55 1.34
C ALA A 105 -14.95 16.22 1.53
N LEU A 106 -14.35 16.76 2.58
CA LEU A 106 -12.96 16.49 2.92
C LEU A 106 -12.75 15.06 3.43
N LEU A 107 -13.69 14.53 4.22
CA LEU A 107 -13.69 13.13 4.62
C LEU A 107 -13.75 12.20 3.39
N GLU A 108 -14.60 12.49 2.42
CA GLU A 108 -14.68 11.70 1.18
C GLU A 108 -13.38 11.76 0.37
N ARG A 109 -12.72 12.91 0.29
CA ARG A 109 -11.39 13.02 -0.32
C ARG A 109 -10.35 12.15 0.38
N LEU A 110 -10.30 12.18 1.72
CA LEU A 110 -9.38 11.34 2.50
C LEU A 110 -9.68 9.85 2.34
N ARG A 111 -10.96 9.45 2.23
CA ARG A 111 -11.37 8.07 1.93
C ARG A 111 -10.95 7.62 0.54
N ALA A 112 -11.01 8.51 -0.45
CA ALA A 112 -10.51 8.21 -1.80
C ALA A 112 -8.99 7.94 -1.77
N ILE A 113 -8.22 8.79 -1.07
CA ILE A 113 -6.77 8.57 -0.88
C ILE A 113 -6.52 7.24 -0.16
N GLN A 114 -7.31 6.90 0.86
CA GLN A 114 -7.17 5.62 1.55
C GLN A 114 -7.42 4.42 0.62
N ALA A 115 -8.43 4.49 -0.24
CA ALA A 115 -8.70 3.45 -1.23
C ALA A 115 -7.55 3.33 -2.24
N ASP A 116 -6.95 4.45 -2.65
CA ASP A 116 -5.78 4.45 -3.53
C ASP A 116 -4.57 3.82 -2.84
N VAL A 117 -4.36 4.08 -1.54
CA VAL A 117 -3.32 3.42 -0.74
C VAL A 117 -3.53 1.91 -0.72
N ASP A 118 -4.75 1.45 -0.45
CA ASP A 118 -5.06 0.02 -0.43
C ASP A 118 -4.82 -0.63 -1.81
N ALA A 119 -5.10 0.08 -2.90
CA ALA A 119 -4.80 -0.39 -4.26
C ALA A 119 -3.28 -0.52 -4.51
N HIS A 120 -2.48 0.45 -4.05
CA HIS A 120 -1.03 0.44 -4.22
C HIS A 120 -0.31 -0.60 -3.34
N ALA A 121 -0.97 -1.13 -2.29
CA ALA A 121 -0.42 -2.24 -1.51
C ALA A 121 -0.16 -3.49 -2.37
N THR A 122 -1.01 -3.72 -3.40
CA THR A 122 -0.80 -4.81 -4.36
C THR A 122 0.44 -4.57 -5.22
N ALA A 123 0.70 -3.32 -5.62
CA ALA A 123 1.89 -2.96 -6.38
C ALA A 123 3.17 -3.17 -5.56
N LEU A 124 3.15 -2.83 -4.27
CA LEU A 124 4.23 -3.09 -3.32
C LEU A 124 4.50 -4.60 -3.13
N SER A 125 3.45 -5.41 -3.02
CA SER A 125 3.57 -6.88 -2.95
C SER A 125 4.26 -7.42 -4.19
N ARG A 126 3.80 -7.00 -5.38
CA ARG A 126 4.39 -7.44 -6.66
C ARG A 126 5.86 -7.04 -6.78
N LEU A 127 6.24 -5.84 -6.32
CA LEU A 127 7.64 -5.41 -6.23
C LEU A 127 8.44 -6.32 -5.30
N SER A 128 7.88 -6.66 -4.13
CA SER A 128 8.53 -7.53 -3.15
C SER A 128 8.76 -8.95 -3.66
N ASP A 129 7.79 -9.51 -4.37
CA ASP A 129 7.87 -10.84 -5.01
C ASP A 129 8.95 -10.85 -6.10
N LYS A 130 9.00 -9.78 -6.91
CA LYS A 130 9.99 -9.65 -7.97
C LYS A 130 11.42 -9.60 -7.44
N THR A 131 11.65 -8.83 -6.37
CA THR A 131 12.95 -8.79 -5.71
C THR A 131 13.31 -10.14 -5.09
N LEU A 132 12.33 -10.87 -4.53
CA LEU A 132 12.54 -12.22 -4.00
C LEU A 132 13.01 -13.17 -5.11
N GLU A 133 12.30 -13.18 -6.24
CA GLU A 133 12.64 -14.04 -7.39
C GLU A 133 14.06 -13.75 -7.91
N MET A 134 14.42 -12.47 -7.99
CA MET A 134 15.77 -12.06 -8.38
C MET A 134 16.81 -12.56 -7.37
N HIS A 135 16.55 -12.44 -6.06
CA HIS A 135 17.44 -12.92 -5.02
C HIS A 135 17.62 -14.44 -5.08
N GLU A 136 16.54 -15.21 -5.25
CA GLU A 136 16.60 -16.68 -5.33
C GLU A 136 17.42 -17.16 -6.54
N LYS A 137 17.33 -16.47 -7.68
CA LYS A 137 18.05 -16.87 -8.90
C LYS A 137 19.52 -16.43 -8.91
N THR A 138 19.84 -15.32 -8.25
CA THR A 138 21.18 -14.69 -8.31
C THR A 138 22.01 -14.88 -7.04
N ALA A 139 21.37 -15.14 -5.89
CA ALA A 139 21.96 -15.08 -4.56
C ALA A 139 22.63 -13.72 -4.23
N ASP A 140 22.28 -12.66 -4.96
CA ASP A 140 22.84 -11.32 -4.77
C ASP A 140 22.16 -10.63 -3.59
N GLN A 141 22.96 -10.19 -2.61
CA GLN A 141 22.49 -9.52 -1.40
C GLN A 141 21.87 -8.15 -1.67
N THR A 142 22.15 -7.55 -2.83
CA THR A 142 21.50 -6.32 -3.30
C THR A 142 19.97 -6.48 -3.40
N PHE A 143 19.50 -7.72 -3.68
CA PHE A 143 18.07 -8.07 -3.71
C PHE A 143 17.61 -8.72 -2.40
N GLY A 144 18.40 -8.60 -1.34
CA GLY A 144 18.09 -9.14 -0.02
C GLY A 144 16.84 -8.53 0.62
N PRO A 145 16.43 -9.02 1.80
CA PRO A 145 15.29 -8.49 2.53
C PRO A 145 15.46 -7.00 2.90
N GLU A 146 16.68 -6.54 3.18
CA GLU A 146 16.94 -5.16 3.58
C GLU A 146 16.59 -4.13 2.49
N SER A 147 16.81 -4.45 1.21
CA SER A 147 16.54 -3.52 0.10
C SER A 147 15.05 -3.25 -0.12
N ARG A 148 14.18 -4.10 0.43
CA ARG A 148 12.72 -3.94 0.45
C ARG A 148 12.22 -3.30 1.75
N ALA A 149 12.97 -3.41 2.83
CA ALA A 149 12.53 -3.00 4.16
C ALA A 149 12.22 -1.50 4.21
N GLU A 150 13.12 -0.67 3.68
CA GLU A 150 12.94 0.79 3.64
C GLU A 150 11.64 1.19 2.92
N LEU A 151 11.39 0.65 1.73
CA LEU A 151 10.19 0.94 0.95
C LEU A 151 8.91 0.47 1.65
N ASN A 152 8.95 -0.72 2.27
CA ASN A 152 7.81 -1.27 3.02
C ASN A 152 7.50 -0.44 4.27
N VAL A 153 8.53 0.00 5.00
CA VAL A 153 8.37 0.86 6.18
C VAL A 153 7.75 2.20 5.76
N HIS A 154 8.30 2.84 4.74
CA HIS A 154 7.79 4.12 4.24
C HIS A 154 6.32 4.03 3.80
N PHE A 155 5.97 2.98 3.06
CA PHE A 155 4.58 2.74 2.67
C PHE A 155 3.65 2.49 3.87
N ALA A 156 4.12 1.74 4.87
CA ALA A 156 3.35 1.49 6.09
C ALA A 156 3.10 2.78 6.90
N ASP A 157 4.10 3.66 6.97
CA ASP A 157 3.99 4.95 7.65
C ASP A 157 2.94 5.84 6.96
N ILE A 158 2.99 5.96 5.63
CA ILE A 158 1.98 6.71 4.85
C ILE A 158 0.59 6.13 5.08
N SER A 159 0.46 4.81 5.02
CA SER A 159 -0.81 4.10 5.25
C SER A 159 -1.38 4.40 6.64
N ALA A 160 -0.53 4.41 7.67
CA ALA A 160 -0.92 4.73 9.03
C ALA A 160 -1.37 6.19 9.17
N VAL A 161 -0.63 7.14 8.56
CA VAL A 161 -0.97 8.56 8.57
C VAL A 161 -2.33 8.81 7.89
N VAL A 162 -2.54 8.26 6.69
CA VAL A 162 -3.80 8.39 5.95
C VAL A 162 -4.97 7.84 6.77
N LYS A 163 -4.82 6.62 7.32
CA LYS A 163 -5.85 5.99 8.14
C LYS A 163 -6.17 6.82 9.39
N GLY A 164 -5.17 7.35 10.07
CA GLY A 164 -5.35 8.23 11.23
C GLY A 164 -6.11 9.52 10.88
N LYS A 165 -5.81 10.13 9.73
CA LYS A 165 -6.49 11.33 9.23
C LYS A 165 -7.96 11.06 8.89
N VAL A 166 -8.26 9.93 8.25
CA VAL A 166 -9.64 9.50 7.97
C VAL A 166 -10.41 9.33 9.28
N GLN A 167 -9.85 8.60 10.25
CA GLN A 167 -10.49 8.38 11.55
C GLN A 167 -10.75 9.70 12.30
N SER A 168 -9.76 10.59 12.34
CA SER A 168 -9.90 11.90 12.98
C SER A 168 -10.99 12.75 12.31
N MET A 169 -10.99 12.84 10.97
CA MET A 169 -12.01 13.61 10.25
C MET A 169 -13.40 13.00 10.40
N GLN A 170 -13.51 11.67 10.44
CA GLN A 170 -14.76 10.98 10.69
C GLN A 170 -15.34 11.30 12.08
N SER A 171 -14.50 11.39 13.11
CA SER A 171 -14.93 11.86 14.45
C SER A 171 -15.46 13.29 14.38
N ILE A 172 -14.70 14.19 13.74
CA ILE A 172 -15.06 15.61 13.61
C ILE A 172 -16.40 15.80 12.88
N VAL A 173 -16.64 15.03 11.82
CA VAL A 173 -17.91 15.05 11.08
C VAL A 173 -19.04 14.54 11.97
N SER A 174 -18.85 13.40 12.63
CA SER A 174 -19.88 12.81 13.52
C SER A 174 -20.24 13.72 14.70
N GLU A 175 -19.25 14.36 15.33
CA GLU A 175 -19.48 15.32 16.41
C GLU A 175 -20.29 16.54 15.92
N HIS A 176 -20.00 17.02 14.71
CA HIS A 176 -20.74 18.14 14.13
C HIS A 176 -22.18 17.73 13.76
N GLU A 177 -22.39 16.52 13.24
CA GLU A 177 -23.75 15.98 12.99
C GLU A 177 -24.57 15.92 14.29
N GLN A 178 -23.98 15.38 15.37
CA GLN A 178 -24.62 15.31 16.69
C GLN A 178 -24.94 16.71 17.24
N TYR A 179 -24.05 17.68 17.05
CA TYR A 179 -24.29 19.07 17.44
C TYR A 179 -25.46 19.68 16.66
N VAL A 180 -25.51 19.49 15.34
CA VAL A 180 -26.61 19.99 14.50
C VAL A 180 -27.94 19.38 14.92
N ASP A 181 -27.97 18.09 15.22
CA ASP A 181 -29.16 17.40 15.73
C ASP A 181 -29.59 17.95 17.09
N ALA A 182 -28.67 18.13 18.03
CA ALA A 182 -28.97 18.69 19.35
C ALA A 182 -29.50 20.14 19.27
N VAL A 183 -28.95 20.97 18.37
CA VAL A 183 -29.45 22.33 18.13
C VAL A 183 -30.86 22.31 17.55
N ARG A 184 -31.14 21.39 16.61
CA ARG A 184 -32.50 21.23 16.05
C ARG A 184 -33.48 20.82 17.14
N ASP A 185 -33.16 19.79 17.91
CA ASP A 185 -34.02 19.28 18.98
C ASP A 185 -34.28 20.36 20.05
N PHE A 186 -33.27 21.15 20.39
CA PHE A 186 -33.41 22.28 21.31
C PHE A 186 -34.30 23.38 20.74
N ASN A 187 -34.16 23.73 19.46
CA ASN A 187 -35.01 24.72 18.80
C ASN A 187 -36.47 24.25 18.72
N ASP A 188 -36.72 22.98 18.38
CA ASP A 188 -38.06 22.40 18.32
C ASP A 188 -38.73 22.41 19.70
N TRP A 189 -37.95 22.08 20.74
CA TRP A 189 -38.39 22.21 22.12
C TRP A 189 -38.73 23.65 22.49
N LEU A 190 -37.90 24.61 22.09
CA LEU A 190 -38.08 26.03 22.39
C LEU A 190 -39.32 26.60 21.70
N ILE A 191 -39.55 26.24 20.42
CA ILE A 191 -40.76 26.60 19.68
C ILE A 191 -42.00 26.02 20.37
N SER A 192 -41.99 24.72 20.69
CA SER A 192 -43.08 24.05 21.39
C SER A 192 -43.36 24.66 22.78
N ALA A 193 -42.32 25.10 23.48
CA ALA A 193 -42.44 25.79 24.77
C ALA A 193 -43.08 27.18 24.61
N LYS A 194 -42.67 27.93 23.58
CA LYS A 194 -43.22 29.24 23.25
C LYS A 194 -44.71 29.15 22.88
N GLU A 195 -45.09 28.21 22.03
CA GLU A 195 -46.48 28.03 21.59
C GLU A 195 -47.41 27.69 22.76
N GLU A 196 -47.01 26.78 23.65
CA GLU A 196 -47.83 26.42 24.80
C GLU A 196 -47.89 27.56 25.85
N LEU A 197 -46.81 28.33 26.03
CA LEU A 197 -46.84 29.54 26.86
C LEU A 197 -47.81 30.58 26.29
N GLN A 198 -47.79 30.80 24.97
CA GLN A 198 -48.76 31.68 24.30
C GLN A 198 -50.19 31.20 24.53
N ARG A 199 -50.44 29.89 24.41
CA ARG A 199 -51.76 29.30 24.69
C ARG A 199 -52.24 29.53 26.13
N TRP A 200 -51.34 29.53 27.11
CA TRP A 200 -51.70 29.78 28.51
C TRP A 200 -51.79 31.27 28.85
N SER A 201 -51.17 32.13 28.05
CA SER A 201 -51.27 33.59 28.20
C SER A 201 -52.65 34.14 27.80
N ASP A 202 -53.46 33.36 27.09
CA ASP A 202 -54.87 33.68 26.84
C ASP A 202 -55.66 33.58 28.16
N LEU A 203 -56.09 34.73 28.68
CA LEU A 203 -56.83 34.87 29.95
C LEU A 203 -58.33 34.61 29.81
N SER A 204 -58.81 34.20 28.64
CA SER A 204 -60.21 33.82 28.46
C SER A 204 -60.57 32.53 29.22
N GLY A 205 -61.76 32.52 29.82
CA GLY A 205 -62.31 31.37 30.55
C GLY A 205 -62.83 31.71 31.95
N ASP A 206 -63.51 30.76 32.57
CA ASP A 206 -64.02 30.83 33.94
C ASP A 206 -62.90 30.60 34.98
N SER A 207 -63.18 30.89 36.26
CA SER A 207 -62.20 30.82 37.36
C SER A 207 -61.51 29.45 37.48
N SER A 208 -62.21 28.36 37.15
CA SER A 208 -61.66 27.00 37.16
C SER A 208 -60.62 26.78 36.04
N SER A 209 -60.87 27.34 34.86
CA SER A 209 -59.97 27.29 33.71
C SER A 209 -58.67 28.06 33.96
N ILE A 210 -58.76 29.22 34.63
CA ILE A 210 -57.59 30.04 34.98
C ILE A 210 -56.69 29.33 36.01
N LYS A 211 -57.28 28.72 37.06
CA LYS A 211 -56.51 27.92 38.04
C LYS A 211 -55.80 26.73 37.40
N ARG A 212 -56.43 26.05 36.44
CA ARG A 212 -55.83 24.94 35.70
C ARG A 212 -54.69 25.39 34.80
N LYS A 213 -54.81 26.54 34.14
CA LYS A 213 -53.72 27.17 33.35
C LYS A 213 -52.53 27.51 34.24
N LEU A 214 -52.75 28.12 35.41
CA LEU A 214 -51.69 28.44 36.39
C LEU A 214 -50.93 27.20 36.88
N CYS A 215 -51.66 26.13 37.20
CA CYS A 215 -51.06 24.87 37.66
C CYS A 215 -50.16 24.23 36.58
N LYS A 216 -50.57 24.30 35.31
CA LYS A 216 -49.76 23.83 34.17
C LYS A 216 -48.48 24.65 33.96
N VAL A 217 -48.55 25.96 34.13
CA VAL A 217 -47.38 26.86 34.06
C VAL A 217 -46.35 26.48 35.14
N GLN A 218 -46.78 26.32 36.40
CA GLN A 218 -45.91 25.95 37.53
C GLN A 218 -45.20 24.61 37.34
N VAL A 219 -45.90 23.58 36.84
CA VAL A 219 -45.29 22.27 36.54
C VAL A 219 -44.22 22.38 35.46
N ARG A 220 -44.41 23.26 34.46
CA ARG A 220 -43.44 23.43 33.37
C ARG A 220 -42.22 24.23 33.80
N THR A 221 -42.38 25.26 34.64
CA THR A 221 -41.24 25.97 35.26
C THR A 221 -40.35 24.99 36.02
N CYS A 222 -40.94 24.03 36.72
CA CYS A 222 -40.20 22.96 37.39
C CYS A 222 -39.43 22.09 36.38
N LYS A 223 -40.07 21.59 35.32
CA LYS A 223 -39.40 20.78 34.27
C LYS A 223 -38.26 21.52 33.55
N CYS A 224 -38.38 22.82 33.29
CA CYS A 224 -37.29 23.60 32.69
C CYS A 224 -36.06 23.67 33.62
N VAL A 225 -36.29 23.78 34.93
CA VAL A 225 -35.24 23.81 35.96
C VAL A 225 -34.61 22.41 36.17
N CYS A 226 -35.40 21.34 36.10
CA CYS A 226 -34.91 19.96 36.19
C CYS A 226 -34.17 19.49 34.92
N GLY A 227 -34.57 19.97 33.74
CA GLY A 227 -33.93 19.65 32.47
C GLY A 227 -32.51 20.22 32.34
N SER A 228 -32.15 21.19 33.20
CA SER A 228 -30.79 21.74 33.30
C SER A 228 -29.84 20.88 34.14
N SER A 229 -30.35 19.87 34.87
CA SER A 229 -29.57 19.05 35.82
C SER A 229 -29.30 17.61 35.38
N SER A 230 -29.76 17.18 34.21
CA SER A 230 -29.58 15.82 33.71
C SER A 230 -28.56 15.76 32.57
N GLN A 231 -27.29 16.05 32.85
CA GLN A 231 -26.20 15.45 32.09
C GLN A 231 -26.05 14.00 32.57
N PRO A 232 -26.14 12.98 31.69
CA PRO A 232 -25.74 11.64 32.07
C PRO A 232 -24.23 11.64 32.29
N ALA A 233 -23.79 11.26 33.49
CA ALA A 233 -22.40 10.95 33.77
C ALA A 233 -21.96 9.83 32.82
N SER A 234 -21.03 10.17 31.92
CA SER A 234 -20.33 9.21 31.08
C SER A 234 -19.50 8.27 31.96
N TYR A 235 -19.74 6.97 31.83
CA TYR A 235 -18.81 5.89 32.20
C TYR A 235 -18.27 5.28 30.91
#